data_AF-A0A101ERN0-F1
#
_entry.id   AF-A0A101ERN0-F1
#
_cell.length_a   1.000
_cell.length_b   1.000
_cell.length_c   1.000
_cell.angle_alpha   90.00
_cell.angle_beta   90.00
_cell.angle_gamma   90.00
#
_symmetry.space_group_name_H-M   'P 1'
#
loop_
_entity.id
_entity.type
_entity.pdbx_description
1 polymer ?
#
loop_
_entity_poly.entity_id
_entity_poly.type
_entity_poly.pdbx_seq_one_letter_code
_entity_poly.pdbx_strand_id
1 'polypeptide(L)'
;MGGTFWDIFIFGENPHSSTIKESPGGSGLNVAYGLFLLGHTVDFYSNIGDDWRGKQTTEILKKASFDTSHMFTIQGGKTGIFIAHNDKPLAVDPGVNRKEMKLPSLSEYDLVFVTGEISEKTIRKICENTKNVILDVGPGARFATTDLNALVIGNERECSFRRCDVVKMGSKGARWGEVYVPGNGISYPHSIGLGDLFDIVFVHHLLLGKSKKEILEEAVKCSQILGQKENVTPFERISFLEPLSAKDDTLECPDESKDASHHGG
;
A
#
# COMPACT_ATOMS: atom_id res chain seq x y z
N MET A 1 5.07 -7.78 3.70
CA MET A 1 6.46 -8.11 3.29
C MET A 1 6.74 -7.45 1.95
N GLY A 2 7.90 -6.84 1.78
CA GLY A 2 8.25 -6.24 0.50
C GLY A 2 9.60 -5.53 0.53
N GLY A 3 9.89 -4.76 -0.52
CA GLY A 3 11.12 -3.99 -0.60
C GLY A 3 11.07 -2.72 0.26
N THR A 4 12.25 -2.25 0.66
CA THR A 4 12.41 -0.90 1.23
C THR A 4 13.34 -0.07 0.36
N PHE A 5 12.85 1.10 0.00
CA PHE A 5 13.55 2.07 -0.83
C PHE A 5 13.66 3.41 -0.11
N TRP A 6 14.66 4.17 -0.51
CA TRP A 6 14.71 5.60 -0.32
C TRP A 6 14.30 6.23 -1.65
N ASP A 7 13.11 6.83 -1.64
CA ASP A 7 12.52 7.41 -2.82
C ASP A 7 12.98 8.86 -2.97
N ILE A 8 13.34 9.23 -4.20
CA ILE A 8 13.72 10.59 -4.59
C ILE A 8 12.79 11.01 -5.73
N PHE A 9 11.90 11.95 -5.44
CA PHE A 9 10.99 12.52 -6.42
C PHE A 9 11.44 13.92 -6.81
N ILE A 10 11.58 14.15 -8.11
CA ILE A 10 11.91 15.44 -8.71
C ILE A 10 10.63 15.96 -9.37
N PHE A 11 10.15 17.12 -8.94
CA PHE A 11 8.97 17.79 -9.47
C PHE A 11 9.35 19.09 -10.17
N GLY A 12 8.84 19.30 -11.38
CA GLY A 12 9.14 20.47 -12.22
C GLY A 12 10.01 20.12 -13.43
N GLU A 13 9.99 20.97 -14.46
CA GLU A 13 10.72 20.73 -15.72
C GLU A 13 12.10 21.42 -15.75
N ASN A 14 12.24 22.56 -15.08
CA ASN A 14 13.48 23.33 -15.08
C ASN A 14 14.38 22.89 -13.90
N PRO A 15 15.63 22.46 -14.14
CA PRO A 15 16.52 21.97 -13.08
C PRO A 15 16.73 22.96 -11.93
N HIS A 16 16.72 24.26 -12.19
CA HIS A 16 16.97 25.30 -11.17
C HIS A 16 15.72 25.74 -10.41
N SER A 17 14.53 25.28 -10.81
CA SER A 17 13.26 25.54 -10.11
C SER A 17 12.53 24.25 -9.73
N SER A 18 13.16 23.09 -9.91
CA SER A 18 12.57 21.81 -9.54
C SER A 18 12.62 21.60 -8.04
N THR A 19 11.59 20.97 -7.50
CA THR A 19 11.52 20.56 -6.09
C THR A 19 11.97 19.10 -5.98
N ILE A 20 12.91 18.83 -5.08
CA ILE A 20 13.32 17.46 -4.75
C ILE A 20 12.69 17.08 -3.41
N LYS A 21 12.00 15.95 -3.38
CA LYS A 21 11.46 15.35 -2.18
C LYS A 21 12.06 13.97 -1.98
N GLU A 22 12.42 13.68 -0.74
CA GLU A 22 12.99 12.40 -0.35
C GLU A 22 12.16 11.80 0.79
N SER A 23 11.85 10.51 0.69
CA SER A 23 11.09 9.80 1.73
C SER A 23 11.43 8.31 1.74
N PRO A 24 11.10 7.59 2.83
CA PRO A 24 10.95 6.15 2.76
C PRO A 24 9.99 5.75 1.63
N GLY A 25 10.18 4.56 1.08
CA GLY A 25 9.34 4.02 0.02
C GLY A 25 9.53 2.51 -0.21
N GLY A 26 8.99 2.05 -1.32
CA GLY A 26 8.76 0.63 -1.62
C GLY A 26 7.30 0.24 -1.35
N SER A 27 6.68 -0.43 -2.32
CA SER A 27 5.25 -0.79 -2.26
C SER A 27 4.91 -1.58 -1.00
N GLY A 28 5.79 -2.52 -0.60
CA GLY A 28 5.57 -3.28 0.63
C GLY A 28 5.60 -2.43 1.90
N LEU A 29 6.52 -1.47 1.98
CA LEU A 29 6.61 -0.54 3.11
C LEU A 29 5.41 0.39 3.14
N ASN A 30 5.03 0.94 1.98
CA ASN A 30 3.88 1.81 1.82
C ASN A 30 2.61 1.14 2.33
N VAL A 31 2.33 -0.10 1.88
CA VAL A 31 1.15 -0.85 2.33
C VAL A 31 1.20 -1.14 3.82
N ALA A 32 2.34 -1.59 4.35
CA ALA A 32 2.49 -1.88 5.77
C ALA A 32 2.27 -0.63 6.65
N TYR A 33 2.85 0.50 6.26
CA TYR A 33 2.71 1.77 6.97
C TYR A 33 1.28 2.28 6.92
N GLY A 34 0.61 2.21 5.76
CA GLY A 34 -0.80 2.59 5.63
C GLY A 34 -1.74 1.75 6.48
N LEU A 35 -1.52 0.43 6.56
CA LEU A 35 -2.31 -0.44 7.44
C LEU A 35 -2.10 -0.12 8.93
N PHE A 36 -0.87 0.22 9.32
CA PHE A 36 -0.58 0.71 10.67
C PHE A 36 -1.33 2.02 10.98
N LEU A 37 -1.34 2.99 10.05
CA LEU A 37 -2.10 4.23 10.23
C LEU A 37 -3.62 3.98 10.37
N LEU A 38 -4.13 2.92 9.72
CA LEU A 38 -5.52 2.49 9.84
C LEU A 38 -5.81 1.60 11.07
N GLY A 39 -4.85 1.49 12.00
CA GLY A 39 -5.04 0.85 13.30
C GLY A 39 -4.77 -0.66 13.35
N HIS A 40 -4.23 -1.26 12.28
CA HIS A 40 -3.85 -2.68 12.28
C HIS A 40 -2.52 -2.90 12.99
N THR A 41 -2.36 -4.06 13.65
CA THR A 41 -1.04 -4.53 14.09
C THR A 41 -0.29 -5.10 12.90
N VAL A 42 0.90 -4.57 12.61
CA VAL A 42 1.64 -4.87 11.38
C VAL A 42 3.09 -5.21 11.70
N ASP A 43 3.52 -6.42 11.33
CA ASP A 43 4.93 -6.79 11.30
C ASP A 43 5.48 -6.67 9.88
N PHE A 44 6.33 -5.66 9.66
CA PHE A 44 6.90 -5.42 8.34
C PHE A 44 8.28 -6.08 8.17
N TYR A 45 8.29 -7.20 7.45
CA TYR A 45 9.51 -7.90 7.06
C TYR A 45 10.09 -7.30 5.77
N SER A 46 11.33 -6.83 5.87
CA SER A 46 12.12 -6.25 4.77
C SER A 46 13.62 -6.40 5.01
N ASN A 47 14.44 -6.24 3.96
CA ASN A 47 15.88 -6.04 4.08
C ASN A 47 16.20 -4.55 3.91
N ILE A 48 17.14 -4.03 4.71
CA ILE A 48 17.58 -2.63 4.62
C ILE A 48 19.11 -2.53 4.74
N GLY A 49 19.72 -1.54 4.09
CA GLY A 49 21.16 -1.34 4.16
C GLY A 49 21.59 -0.74 5.50
N ASP A 50 22.87 -0.86 5.84
CA ASP A 50 23.50 -0.17 6.98
C ASP A 50 24.03 1.23 6.62
N ASP A 51 23.72 1.68 5.40
CA ASP A 51 24.02 3.01 4.89
C ASP A 51 23.16 4.11 5.52
N TRP A 52 23.47 5.38 5.17
CA TRP A 52 22.74 6.54 5.70
C TRP A 52 21.23 6.47 5.40
N ARG A 53 20.85 6.02 4.19
CA ARG A 53 19.43 5.90 3.79
C ARG A 53 18.69 4.89 4.64
N GLY A 54 19.33 3.76 4.95
CA GLY A 54 18.76 2.75 5.82
C GLY A 54 18.50 3.29 7.22
N LYS A 55 19.50 3.99 7.79
CA LYS A 55 19.38 4.65 9.10
C LYS A 55 18.26 5.69 9.10
N GLN A 56 18.24 6.60 8.13
CA GLN A 56 17.20 7.63 8.04
C GLN A 56 15.80 7.04 7.88
N THR A 57 15.64 6.01 7.07
CA THR A 57 14.37 5.30 6.91
C THR A 57 13.87 4.78 8.26
N THR A 58 14.72 4.07 9.01
CA THR A 58 14.33 3.55 10.33
C THR A 58 14.07 4.65 11.36
N GLU A 59 14.80 5.76 11.31
CA GLU A 59 14.58 6.91 12.20
C GLU A 59 13.23 7.59 11.94
N ILE A 60 12.85 7.76 10.67
CA ILE A 60 11.55 8.33 10.28
C ILE A 60 10.41 7.43 10.74
N LEU A 61 10.49 6.12 10.46
CA LEU A 61 9.47 5.15 10.84
C LEU A 61 9.30 5.06 12.37
N LYS A 62 10.41 5.03 13.13
CA LYS A 62 10.37 5.03 14.60
C LYS A 62 9.76 6.30 15.18
N LYS A 63 10.04 7.47 14.59
CA LYS A 63 9.40 8.73 14.99
C LYS A 63 7.88 8.71 14.76
N ALA A 64 7.42 7.95 13.78
CA ALA A 64 6.00 7.70 13.53
C ALA A 64 5.41 6.55 14.37
N SER A 65 6.18 6.00 15.32
CA SER A 65 5.80 4.83 16.15
C SER A 65 5.51 3.55 15.35
N PHE A 66 5.99 3.45 14.12
CA PHE A 66 5.91 2.23 13.31
C PHE A 66 7.00 1.25 13.74
N ASP A 67 6.64 -0.01 14.01
CA ASP A 67 7.63 -1.00 14.41
C ASP A 67 8.56 -1.39 13.25
N THR A 68 9.86 -1.27 13.47
CA THR A 68 10.91 -1.62 12.52
C THR A 68 11.71 -2.85 12.96
N SER A 69 11.27 -3.58 14.00
CA SER A 69 11.97 -4.73 14.58
C SER A 69 12.25 -5.85 13.56
N HIS A 70 11.37 -5.98 12.56
CA HIS A 70 11.44 -6.99 11.49
C HIS A 70 12.11 -6.50 10.20
N MET A 71 12.67 -5.29 10.20
CA MET A 71 13.51 -4.79 9.10
C MET A 71 14.97 -5.18 9.31
N PHE A 72 15.45 -6.17 8.56
CA PHE A 72 16.79 -6.74 8.74
C PHE A 72 17.87 -5.88 8.10
N THR A 73 18.75 -5.33 8.93
CA THR A 73 19.92 -4.58 8.47
C THR A 73 20.97 -5.53 7.89
N ILE A 74 21.33 -5.31 6.63
CA ILE A 74 22.35 -6.06 5.92
C ILE A 74 23.68 -5.30 5.98
N GLN A 75 24.66 -5.86 6.70
CA GLN A 75 26.00 -5.28 6.84
C GLN A 75 26.70 -5.11 5.48
N GLY A 76 27.29 -3.94 5.27
CA GLY A 76 27.91 -3.53 4.00
C GLY A 76 26.94 -3.42 2.82
N GLY A 77 25.64 -3.42 3.08
CA GLY A 77 24.58 -3.41 2.08
C GLY A 77 24.06 -1.99 1.83
N LYS A 78 23.71 -1.69 0.57
CA LYS A 78 23.05 -0.43 0.21
C LYS A 78 21.53 -0.58 0.26
N THR A 79 20.85 0.40 0.86
CA THR A 79 19.39 0.49 0.84
C THR A 79 18.92 0.72 -0.60
N GLY A 80 17.74 0.19 -0.97
CA GLY A 80 17.17 0.44 -2.29
C GLY A 80 16.99 1.93 -2.54
N ILE A 81 17.11 2.36 -3.79
CA ILE A 81 16.89 3.74 -4.23
C ILE A 81 15.93 3.71 -5.41
N PHE A 82 14.88 4.52 -5.33
CA PHE A 82 13.97 4.77 -6.42
C PHE A 82 14.03 6.26 -6.76
N ILE A 83 14.19 6.60 -8.03
CA ILE A 83 14.24 7.98 -8.49
C ILE A 83 13.17 8.17 -9.55
N ALA A 84 12.32 9.17 -9.39
CA ALA A 84 11.33 9.56 -10.38
C ALA A 84 11.38 11.07 -10.68
N HIS A 85 11.09 11.43 -11.92
CA HIS A 85 10.96 12.82 -12.38
C HIS A 85 9.59 13.02 -13.00
N ASN A 86 8.79 13.94 -12.45
CA ASN A 86 7.40 14.19 -12.85
C ASN A 86 6.60 12.89 -13.03
N ASP A 87 6.62 12.06 -11.99
CA ASP A 87 5.92 10.77 -11.92
C ASP A 87 6.39 9.69 -12.91
N LYS A 88 7.55 9.89 -13.55
CA LYS A 88 8.17 8.89 -14.42
C LYS A 88 9.38 8.28 -13.71
N PRO A 89 9.42 6.95 -13.52
CA PRO A 89 10.61 6.29 -13.00
C PRO A 89 11.84 6.59 -13.87
N LEU A 90 12.86 7.19 -13.27
CA LEU A 90 14.13 7.53 -13.91
C LEU A 90 15.18 6.45 -13.66
N ALA A 91 15.27 5.96 -12.42
CA ALA A 91 16.20 4.91 -12.04
C ALA A 91 15.68 4.12 -10.84
N VAL A 92 16.02 2.83 -10.80
CA VAL A 92 15.76 1.96 -9.66
C VAL A 92 17.01 1.14 -9.39
N ASP A 93 17.61 1.33 -8.21
CA ASP A 93 18.60 0.43 -7.65
C ASP A 93 17.94 -0.34 -6.49
N PRO A 94 17.62 -1.63 -6.64
CA PRO A 94 16.97 -2.38 -5.58
C PRO A 94 17.90 -2.68 -4.39
N GLY A 95 19.21 -2.47 -4.49
CA GLY A 95 20.15 -2.67 -3.37
C GLY A 95 19.98 -4.03 -2.70
N VAL A 96 19.85 -4.02 -1.37
CA VAL A 96 19.67 -5.22 -0.55
C VAL A 96 18.31 -5.91 -0.72
N ASN A 97 17.31 -5.30 -1.39
CA ASN A 97 16.02 -5.96 -1.66
C ASN A 97 16.17 -7.22 -2.53
N ARG A 98 17.26 -7.33 -3.30
CA ARG A 98 17.59 -8.56 -4.06
C ARG A 98 18.06 -9.72 -3.19
N LYS A 99 18.49 -9.45 -1.96
CA LYS A 99 18.98 -10.50 -1.06
C LYS A 99 17.80 -11.30 -0.51
N GLU A 100 18.04 -12.57 -0.22
CA GLU A 100 17.02 -13.43 0.38
C GLU A 100 16.56 -12.84 1.72
N MET A 101 15.25 -12.78 1.91
CA MET A 101 14.65 -12.30 3.14
C MET A 101 14.53 -13.44 4.14
N LYS A 102 14.86 -13.19 5.40
CA LYS A 102 14.61 -14.14 6.48
C LYS A 102 13.10 -14.21 6.75
N LEU A 103 12.51 -15.37 6.52
CA LEU A 103 11.09 -15.61 6.77
C LEU A 103 10.88 -16.13 8.21
N PRO A 104 9.90 -15.58 8.95
CA PRO A 104 9.46 -16.12 10.23
C PRO A 104 8.54 -17.34 10.01
N SER A 105 8.00 -17.88 11.11
CA SER A 105 6.76 -18.65 11.00
C SER A 105 5.63 -17.71 10.59
N LEU A 106 4.79 -18.12 9.65
CA LEU A 106 3.69 -17.29 9.14
C LEU A 106 2.31 -17.76 9.62
N SER A 107 2.26 -18.82 10.42
CA SER A 107 1.01 -19.43 10.89
C SER A 107 0.22 -18.57 11.86
N GLU A 108 0.86 -17.59 12.50
CA GLU A 108 0.27 -16.73 13.54
C GLU A 108 -0.39 -15.46 12.97
N TYR A 109 -0.19 -15.17 11.68
CA TYR A 109 -0.74 -13.98 11.03
C TYR A 109 -2.09 -14.27 10.40
N ASP A 110 -3.07 -13.37 10.61
CA ASP A 110 -4.37 -13.44 9.96
C ASP A 110 -4.25 -13.33 8.42
N LEU A 111 -3.29 -12.53 7.96
CA LEU A 111 -3.06 -12.21 6.56
C LEU A 111 -1.57 -11.89 6.30
N VAL A 112 -1.02 -12.41 5.20
CA VAL A 112 0.31 -12.08 4.71
C VAL A 112 0.19 -11.33 3.38
N PHE A 113 0.54 -10.04 3.38
CA PHE A 113 0.64 -9.24 2.16
C PHE A 113 2.08 -9.23 1.63
N VAL A 114 2.26 -9.46 0.33
CA VAL A 114 3.58 -9.55 -0.33
C VAL A 114 3.58 -8.76 -1.63
N THR A 115 4.67 -8.07 -1.94
CA THR A 115 4.85 -7.35 -3.21
C THR A 115 5.87 -8.02 -4.14
N GLY A 116 5.85 -7.64 -5.43
CA GLY A 116 6.77 -8.12 -6.45
C GLY A 116 8.23 -7.66 -6.30
N GLU A 117 8.54 -6.89 -5.25
CA GLU A 117 9.85 -6.29 -5.00
C GLU A 117 10.86 -7.25 -4.34
N ILE A 118 10.38 -8.40 -3.87
CA ILE A 118 11.22 -9.45 -3.25
C ILE A 118 11.39 -10.62 -4.22
N SER A 119 12.34 -11.52 -3.91
CA SER A 119 12.68 -12.61 -4.83
C SER A 119 11.50 -13.57 -5.07
N GLU A 120 11.33 -14.03 -6.31
CA GLU A 120 10.31 -15.03 -6.68
C GLU A 120 10.40 -16.28 -5.79
N LYS A 121 11.61 -16.76 -5.50
CA LYS A 121 11.85 -17.90 -4.61
C LYS A 121 11.21 -17.68 -3.24
N THR A 122 11.34 -16.49 -2.68
CA THR A 122 10.72 -16.11 -1.40
C THR A 122 9.20 -16.08 -1.53
N ILE A 123 8.66 -15.46 -2.57
CA ILE A 123 7.20 -15.36 -2.81
C ILE A 123 6.58 -16.76 -2.92
N ARG A 124 7.18 -17.64 -3.73
CA ARG A 124 6.72 -19.04 -3.89
C ARG A 124 6.71 -19.77 -2.56
N LYS A 125 7.79 -19.69 -1.79
CA LYS A 125 7.88 -20.29 -0.46
C LYS A 125 6.80 -19.78 0.49
N ILE A 126 6.45 -18.49 0.45
CA ILE A 126 5.34 -17.95 1.25
C ILE A 126 4.01 -18.56 0.80
N CYS A 127 3.73 -18.58 -0.51
CA CYS A 127 2.47 -19.10 -1.04
C CYS A 127 2.29 -20.61 -0.81
N GLU A 128 3.38 -21.38 -0.75
CA GLU A 128 3.35 -22.82 -0.46
C GLU A 128 3.05 -23.13 1.00
N ASN A 129 3.53 -22.29 1.93
CA ASN A 129 3.49 -22.57 3.37
C ASN A 129 2.41 -21.78 4.12
N THR A 130 1.69 -20.87 3.45
CA THR A 130 0.71 -19.98 4.07
C THR A 130 -0.57 -19.94 3.24
N LYS A 131 -1.73 -19.94 3.90
CA LYS A 131 -3.05 -19.94 3.22
C LYS A 131 -3.55 -18.54 2.88
N ASN A 132 -3.47 -17.61 3.83
CA ASN A 132 -4.04 -16.27 3.69
C ASN A 132 -3.00 -15.31 3.13
N VAL A 133 -2.69 -15.47 1.84
CA VAL A 133 -1.68 -14.65 1.15
C VAL A 133 -2.36 -13.74 0.13
N ILE A 134 -2.02 -12.45 0.19
CA ILE A 134 -2.25 -11.51 -0.90
C ILE A 134 -0.91 -11.18 -1.53
N LEU A 135 -0.84 -11.32 -2.85
CA LEU A 135 0.31 -10.96 -3.65
C LEU A 135 -0.08 -9.80 -4.56
N ASP A 136 0.48 -8.61 -4.32
CA ASP A 136 0.60 -7.62 -5.40
C ASP A 136 1.81 -7.97 -6.27
N VAL A 137 1.57 -8.22 -7.55
CA VAL A 137 2.65 -8.53 -8.51
C VAL A 137 3.46 -7.30 -8.89
N GLY A 138 3.01 -6.10 -8.53
CA GLY A 138 3.71 -4.84 -8.74
C GLY A 138 4.66 -4.46 -7.60
N PRO A 139 5.66 -3.59 -7.89
CA PRO A 139 6.43 -3.59 -9.12
C PRO A 139 7.40 -4.79 -9.17
N GLY A 140 7.69 -5.30 -10.37
CA GLY A 140 8.89 -6.12 -10.60
C GLY A 140 8.69 -7.63 -10.69
N ALA A 141 7.55 -8.20 -10.31
CA ALA A 141 7.31 -9.63 -10.55
C ALA A 141 7.32 -9.91 -12.06
N ARG A 142 7.96 -11.02 -12.46
CA ARG A 142 8.10 -11.46 -13.88
C ARG A 142 7.82 -12.94 -14.08
N PHE A 143 7.05 -13.54 -13.18
CA PHE A 143 6.70 -14.96 -13.20
C PHE A 143 5.18 -15.17 -13.34
N ALA A 144 4.80 -16.40 -13.69
CA ALA A 144 3.42 -16.84 -13.72
C ALA A 144 2.91 -17.13 -12.30
N THR A 145 1.65 -16.80 -12.06
CA THR A 145 0.97 -16.88 -10.75
C THR A 145 -0.16 -17.92 -10.72
N THR A 146 -0.29 -18.72 -11.78
CA THR A 146 -1.37 -19.71 -11.95
C THR A 146 -1.33 -20.83 -10.92
N ASP A 147 -0.14 -21.16 -10.44
CA ASP A 147 0.13 -22.22 -9.46
C ASP A 147 0.18 -21.70 -8.01
N LEU A 148 0.11 -20.38 -7.81
CA LEU A 148 0.22 -19.78 -6.48
C LEU A 148 -1.11 -19.77 -5.76
N ASN A 149 -1.11 -20.32 -4.54
CA ASN A 149 -2.20 -20.23 -3.57
C ASN A 149 -2.22 -18.85 -2.89
N ALA A 150 -2.58 -17.82 -3.65
CA ALA A 150 -2.69 -16.45 -3.18
C ALA A 150 -3.82 -15.71 -3.92
N LEU A 151 -4.41 -14.71 -3.25
CA LEU A 151 -5.19 -13.69 -3.93
C LEU A 151 -4.23 -12.73 -4.62
N VAL A 152 -4.30 -12.65 -5.94
CA VAL A 152 -3.33 -11.90 -6.75
C VAL A 152 -3.94 -10.59 -7.23
N ILE A 153 -3.26 -9.49 -6.92
CA ILE A 153 -3.59 -8.13 -7.34
C ILE A 153 -2.54 -7.69 -8.37
N GLY A 154 -2.96 -6.96 -9.40
CA GLY A 154 -2.05 -6.32 -10.35
C GLY A 154 -2.77 -5.28 -11.22
N ASN A 155 -2.04 -4.55 -12.04
CA ASN A 155 -2.62 -3.63 -13.02
C ASN A 155 -2.94 -4.33 -14.37
N GLU A 156 -3.66 -3.66 -15.27
CA GLU A 156 -4.03 -4.20 -16.60
C GLU A 156 -2.83 -4.79 -17.37
N ARG A 157 -1.67 -4.12 -17.33
CA ARG A 157 -0.46 -4.57 -18.03
C ARG A 157 0.12 -5.82 -17.39
N GLU A 158 0.24 -5.83 -16.06
CA GLU A 158 0.75 -6.95 -15.28
C GLU A 158 -0.12 -8.19 -15.45
N CYS A 159 -1.43 -8.02 -15.49
CA CYS A 159 -2.39 -9.12 -15.61
C CYS A 159 -2.55 -9.63 -17.06
N SER A 160 -1.90 -9.00 -18.05
CA SER A 160 -1.97 -9.46 -19.44
C SER A 160 -1.22 -10.78 -19.71
N PHE A 161 -0.32 -11.19 -18.81
CA PHE A 161 0.51 -12.39 -18.99
C PHE A 161 0.57 -13.30 -17.75
N ARG A 162 -0.27 -13.04 -16.74
CA ARG A 162 -0.38 -13.86 -15.52
C ARG A 162 -1.79 -13.79 -14.95
N ARG A 163 -2.11 -14.70 -14.04
CA ARG A 163 -3.38 -14.71 -13.31
C ARG A 163 -3.42 -13.56 -12.30
N CYS A 164 -4.48 -12.75 -12.34
CA CYS A 164 -4.85 -11.81 -11.29
C CYS A 164 -6.31 -12.01 -10.92
N ASP A 165 -6.63 -11.99 -9.63
CA ASP A 165 -8.00 -12.02 -9.14
C ASP A 165 -8.58 -10.60 -9.10
N VAL A 166 -7.73 -9.62 -8.75
CA VAL A 166 -8.07 -8.19 -8.68
C VAL A 166 -7.22 -7.43 -9.69
N VAL A 167 -7.88 -6.62 -10.51
CA VAL A 167 -7.22 -5.82 -11.56
C VAL A 167 -7.45 -4.33 -11.29
N LYS A 168 -6.36 -3.61 -11.05
CA LYS A 168 -6.29 -2.14 -10.96
C LYS A 168 -6.29 -1.55 -12.37
N MET A 169 -7.29 -0.75 -12.71
CA MET A 169 -7.51 -0.24 -14.08
C MET A 169 -7.34 1.29 -14.19
N GLY A 170 -6.63 1.89 -13.23
CA GLY A 170 -6.35 3.34 -13.21
C GLY A 170 -7.64 4.16 -13.21
N SER A 171 -7.75 5.10 -14.14
CA SER A 171 -8.93 5.96 -14.30
C SER A 171 -10.23 5.21 -14.63
N LYS A 172 -10.14 3.94 -15.08
CA LYS A 172 -11.30 3.08 -15.34
C LYS A 172 -11.83 2.37 -14.09
N GLY A 173 -11.16 2.49 -12.94
CA GLY A 173 -11.56 1.87 -11.67
C GLY A 173 -10.85 0.54 -11.41
N ALA A 174 -11.58 -0.46 -10.93
CA ALA A 174 -11.02 -1.77 -10.59
C ALA A 174 -12.04 -2.91 -10.74
N ARG A 175 -11.53 -4.13 -10.86
CA ARG A 175 -12.34 -5.36 -10.99
C ARG A 175 -11.83 -6.45 -10.05
N TRP A 176 -12.74 -7.24 -9.47
CA TRP A 176 -12.44 -8.47 -8.74
C TRP A 176 -13.37 -9.60 -9.21
N GLY A 177 -12.86 -10.50 -10.05
CA GLY A 177 -13.70 -11.48 -10.75
C GLY A 177 -14.77 -10.79 -11.60
N GLU A 178 -16.04 -11.10 -11.37
CA GLU A 178 -17.17 -10.47 -12.07
C GLU A 178 -17.58 -9.10 -11.49
N VAL A 179 -17.06 -8.73 -10.31
CA VAL A 179 -17.41 -7.45 -9.68
C VAL A 179 -16.55 -6.35 -10.27
N TYR A 180 -17.19 -5.34 -10.87
CA TYR A 180 -16.54 -4.17 -11.43
C TYR A 180 -17.03 -2.89 -10.73
N VAL A 181 -16.09 -2.01 -10.40
CA VAL A 181 -16.34 -0.67 -9.87
C VAL A 181 -15.70 0.35 -10.81
N PRO A 182 -16.48 1.29 -11.38
CA PRO A 182 -15.96 2.29 -12.30
C PRO A 182 -15.14 3.34 -11.57
N GLY A 183 -14.11 3.84 -12.27
CA GLY A 183 -13.40 5.05 -11.88
C GLY A 183 -14.06 6.30 -12.46
N ASN A 184 -13.51 7.46 -12.13
CA ASN A 184 -13.99 8.78 -12.56
C ASN A 184 -13.47 9.22 -13.94
N GLY A 185 -12.68 8.39 -14.63
CA GLY A 185 -12.10 8.71 -15.94
C GLY A 185 -10.95 9.73 -15.90
N ILE A 186 -10.51 10.17 -14.72
CA ILE A 186 -9.44 11.16 -14.56
C ILE A 186 -8.09 10.46 -14.41
N SER A 187 -7.12 10.84 -15.24
CA SER A 187 -5.72 10.47 -15.08
C SER A 187 -5.01 11.53 -14.25
N TYR A 188 -4.38 11.12 -13.15
CA TYR A 188 -3.63 12.03 -12.29
C TYR A 188 -2.19 12.18 -12.76
N PRO A 189 -1.64 13.41 -12.80
CA PRO A 189 -0.27 13.66 -13.25
C PRO A 189 0.79 13.04 -12.33
N HIS A 190 0.45 12.80 -11.06
CA HIS A 190 1.30 12.14 -10.06
C HIS A 190 0.60 10.90 -9.49
N SER A 191 0.66 9.81 -10.25
CA SER A 191 -0.01 8.53 -10.03
C SER A 191 0.83 7.46 -9.33
N ILE A 192 2.16 7.62 -9.22
CA ILE A 192 3.00 6.67 -8.48
C ILE A 192 2.52 6.59 -7.01
N GLY A 193 2.36 5.37 -6.52
CA GLY A 193 1.85 5.07 -5.17
C GLY A 193 0.33 4.95 -5.08
N LEU A 194 -0.46 5.29 -6.11
CA LEU A 194 -1.91 5.09 -6.07
C LEU A 194 -2.33 3.61 -6.08
N GLY A 195 -1.47 2.75 -6.63
CA GLY A 195 -1.62 1.30 -6.52
C GLY A 195 -1.46 0.83 -5.06
N ASP A 196 -0.41 1.28 -4.38
CA ASP A 196 -0.18 0.95 -2.97
C ASP A 196 -1.33 1.45 -2.09
N LEU A 197 -1.84 2.66 -2.36
CA LEU A 197 -2.99 3.22 -1.67
C LEU A 197 -4.26 2.38 -1.87
N PHE A 198 -4.50 1.92 -3.10
CA PHE A 198 -5.58 0.98 -3.38
C PHE A 198 -5.42 -0.29 -2.54
N ASP A 199 -4.21 -0.85 -2.48
CA ASP A 199 -3.96 -2.09 -1.74
C ASP A 199 -4.13 -1.92 -0.22
N ILE A 200 -3.73 -0.77 0.34
CA ILE A 200 -3.96 -0.43 1.76
C ILE A 200 -5.45 -0.52 2.09
N VAL A 201 -6.28 0.21 1.32
CA VAL A 201 -7.73 0.29 1.58
C VAL A 201 -8.41 -1.03 1.27
N PHE A 202 -7.96 -1.73 0.23
CA PHE A 202 -8.42 -3.07 -0.11
C PHE A 202 -8.21 -4.03 1.05
N VAL A 203 -6.99 -4.11 1.57
CA VAL A 203 -6.63 -5.00 2.69
C VAL A 203 -7.37 -4.60 3.96
N HIS A 204 -7.46 -3.31 4.27
CA HIS A 204 -8.18 -2.82 5.44
C HIS A 204 -9.65 -3.30 5.43
N HIS A 205 -10.39 -3.08 4.35
CA HIS A 205 -11.79 -3.51 4.27
C HIS A 205 -11.96 -5.02 4.14
N LEU A 206 -10.99 -5.73 3.56
CA LEU A 206 -10.97 -7.18 3.56
C LEU A 206 -10.88 -7.74 5.00
N LEU A 207 -10.00 -7.18 5.83
CA LEU A 207 -9.85 -7.57 7.24
C LEU A 207 -11.10 -7.22 8.07
N LEU A 208 -11.84 -6.18 7.68
CA LEU A 208 -13.15 -5.84 8.27
C LEU A 208 -14.31 -6.73 7.77
N GLY A 209 -14.05 -7.73 6.92
CA GLY A 209 -15.06 -8.67 6.43
C GLY A 209 -16.09 -8.06 5.48
N LYS A 210 -15.76 -6.94 4.82
CA LYS A 210 -16.66 -6.27 3.87
C LYS A 210 -16.86 -7.09 2.59
N SER A 211 -17.94 -6.81 1.85
CA SER A 211 -18.19 -7.47 0.58
C SER A 211 -17.19 -7.03 -0.50
N LYS A 212 -16.98 -7.87 -1.53
CA LYS A 212 -16.07 -7.54 -2.65
C LYS A 212 -16.37 -6.18 -3.28
N LYS A 213 -17.65 -5.84 -3.41
CA LYS A 213 -18.09 -4.59 -4.01
C LYS A 213 -17.71 -3.39 -3.15
N GLU A 214 -18.04 -3.43 -1.85
CA GLU A 214 -17.68 -2.36 -0.90
C GLU A 214 -16.15 -2.16 -0.82
N ILE A 215 -15.38 -3.25 -0.80
CA ILE A 215 -13.92 -3.20 -0.79
C ILE A 215 -13.39 -2.44 -2.01
N LEU A 216 -13.88 -2.79 -3.21
CA LEU A 216 -13.47 -2.11 -4.44
C LEU A 216 -13.94 -0.66 -4.49
N GLU A 217 -15.16 -0.37 -4.03
CA GLU A 217 -15.72 0.99 -3.98
C GLU A 217 -14.88 1.92 -3.13
N GLU A 218 -14.54 1.52 -1.90
CA GLU A 218 -13.72 2.35 -1.02
C GLU A 218 -12.27 2.46 -1.50
N ALA A 219 -11.68 1.38 -2.04
CA ALA A 219 -10.32 1.43 -2.58
C ALA A 219 -10.21 2.36 -3.81
N VAL A 220 -11.14 2.27 -4.77
CA VAL A 220 -11.19 3.17 -5.94
C VAL A 220 -11.43 4.62 -5.49
N LYS A 221 -12.40 4.84 -4.60
CA LYS A 221 -12.75 6.17 -4.09
C LYS A 221 -11.58 6.83 -3.37
N CYS A 222 -10.88 6.11 -2.50
CA CYS A 222 -9.71 6.63 -1.79
C CYS A 222 -8.59 7.04 -2.77
N SER A 223 -8.25 6.16 -3.72
CA SER A 223 -7.23 6.48 -4.73
C SER A 223 -7.60 7.70 -5.59
N GLN A 224 -8.88 7.94 -5.86
CA GLN A 224 -9.33 9.14 -6.59
C GLN A 224 -9.29 10.42 -5.74
N ILE A 225 -9.63 10.33 -4.46
CA ILE A 225 -9.59 11.48 -3.55
C ILE A 225 -8.13 11.91 -3.35
N LEU A 226 -7.29 10.96 -2.96
CA LEU A 226 -5.89 11.27 -2.67
C LEU A 226 -5.05 11.44 -3.93
N GLY A 227 -5.46 10.90 -5.09
CA GLY A 227 -4.82 11.12 -6.38
C GLY A 227 -4.81 12.56 -6.86
N GLN A 228 -5.73 13.40 -6.36
CA GLN A 228 -5.78 14.84 -6.66
C GLN A 228 -4.63 15.63 -6.03
N LYS A 229 -3.93 15.06 -5.04
CA LYS A 229 -2.77 15.71 -4.42
C LYS A 229 -1.56 15.65 -5.36
N GLU A 230 -1.03 16.82 -5.69
CA GLU A 230 0.14 16.98 -6.54
C GLU A 230 1.42 17.19 -5.71
N ASN A 231 2.58 16.93 -6.32
CA ASN A 231 3.90 17.17 -5.71
C ASN A 231 4.09 16.51 -4.33
N VAL A 232 3.53 15.31 -4.15
CA VAL A 232 3.69 14.49 -2.93
C VAL A 232 4.31 13.14 -3.28
N THR A 233 5.17 12.64 -2.41
CA THR A 233 5.68 11.26 -2.52
C THR A 233 4.57 10.26 -2.13
N PRO A 234 4.67 8.97 -2.51
CA PRO A 234 3.75 7.93 -2.04
C PRO A 234 3.62 7.90 -0.52
N PHE A 235 4.74 7.99 0.20
CA PHE A 235 4.78 7.96 1.66
C PHE A 235 4.07 9.17 2.30
N GLU A 236 4.29 10.38 1.76
CA GLU A 236 3.54 11.57 2.16
C GLU A 236 2.04 11.41 1.86
N ARG A 237 1.70 10.84 0.70
CA ARG A 237 0.30 10.64 0.29
C ARG A 237 -0.45 9.73 1.27
N ILE A 238 0.17 8.64 1.69
CA ILE A 238 -0.36 7.67 2.65
C ILE A 238 -0.61 8.32 4.02
N SER A 239 0.18 9.33 4.40
CA SER A 239 -0.02 10.08 5.65
C SER A 239 -1.30 10.93 5.66
N PHE A 240 -1.98 11.10 4.52
CA PHE A 240 -3.31 11.72 4.43
C PHE A 240 -4.46 10.70 4.53
N LEU A 241 -4.17 9.42 4.76
CA LEU A 241 -5.16 8.49 5.27
C LEU A 241 -5.49 8.93 6.71
N GLU A 242 -6.37 9.93 6.85
CA GLU A 242 -7.06 10.14 8.12
C GLU A 242 -7.72 8.81 8.52
N PRO A 243 -7.91 8.55 9.82
CA PRO A 243 -8.68 7.38 10.22
C PRO A 243 -10.09 7.57 9.65
N LEU A 244 -10.37 6.84 8.57
CA LEU A 244 -11.71 6.57 8.04
C LEU A 244 -12.64 5.94 9.10
N SER A 245 -12.18 5.80 10.35
CA SER A 245 -12.86 5.29 11.53
C SER A 245 -13.38 6.35 12.52
N ALA A 246 -13.37 7.65 12.19
CA ALA A 246 -13.89 8.71 13.10
C ALA A 246 -15.21 9.35 12.66
N LYS A 247 -15.91 8.77 11.67
CA LYS A 247 -17.34 9.05 11.43
C LYS A 247 -18.13 7.78 11.69
N ASP A 248 -18.18 7.41 12.97
CA ASP A 248 -19.22 6.52 13.46
C ASP A 248 -20.53 7.34 13.46
N ASP A 249 -21.58 6.73 12.93
CA ASP A 249 -22.90 7.30 12.78
C ASP A 249 -23.49 7.71 14.15
N THR A 250 -23.41 8.99 14.53
CA THR A 250 -24.43 9.57 15.39
C THR A 250 -25.58 10.04 14.51
N LEU A 251 -26.39 9.07 14.07
CA LEU A 251 -27.80 9.31 13.80
C LEU A 251 -28.42 9.79 15.12
N GLU A 252 -28.54 11.11 15.29
CA GLU A 252 -29.54 11.66 16.19
C GLU A 252 -30.91 11.30 15.60
N CYS A 253 -31.50 10.22 16.10
CA CYS A 253 -32.93 9.98 15.98
C CYS A 253 -33.66 11.15 16.66
N PRO A 254 -34.64 11.79 16.01
CA PRO A 254 -35.50 12.74 16.70
C PRO A 254 -36.26 11.99 17.78
N ASP A 255 -36.15 12.45 19.03
CA ASP A 255 -36.95 11.96 20.14
C ASP A 255 -38.45 12.16 19.82
N GLU A 256 -39.13 11.07 19.48
CA GLU A 256 -40.54 10.92 19.79
C GLU A 256 -40.66 10.19 21.13
N SER A 257 -40.89 10.94 22.21
CA SER A 257 -41.79 10.47 23.26
C SER A 257 -42.58 11.62 23.85
N LYS A 258 -43.90 11.45 23.73
CA LYS A 258 -44.92 12.16 24.48
C LYS A 258 -44.71 11.89 25.97
N ASP A 259 -44.92 12.91 26.80
CA ASP A 259 -45.93 12.75 27.84
C ASP A 259 -46.49 14.08 28.34
N ALA A 260 -47.81 14.06 28.53
CA ALA A 260 -48.63 15.14 29.02
C ALA A 260 -48.61 15.20 30.56
N SER A 261 -48.66 16.39 31.16
CA SER A 261 -49.63 16.74 32.21
C SER A 261 -49.41 18.14 32.81
N HIS A 262 -50.48 18.95 32.69
CA HIS A 262 -51.12 19.83 33.67
C HIS A 262 -50.37 20.75 34.68
N HIS A 263 -51.00 21.94 34.81
CA HIS A 263 -50.99 22.97 35.87
C HIS A 263 -49.86 24.01 35.75
N GLY A 264 -50.08 25.33 35.81
CA GLY A 264 -51.23 26.18 36.07
C GLY A 264 -50.72 27.63 36.18
N GLY A 265 -51.54 28.62 35.85
CA GLY A 265 -51.18 30.05 35.87
C GLY A 265 -51.83 30.83 34.74
#